data_AF-A0A2P7TRU7-F1
#
_entry.id   AF-A0A2P7TRU7-F1
#
_cell.length_a   1.000
_cell.length_b   1.000
_cell.length_c   1.000
_cell.angle_alpha   90.00
_cell.angle_beta   90.00
_cell.angle_gamma   90.00
#
_symmetry.space_group_name_H-M   'P 1'
#
loop_
_entity.id
_entity.type
_entity.pdbx_description
1 polymer ?
#
loop_
_entity_poly.entity_id
_entity_poly.type
_entity_poly.pdbx_seq_one_letter_code
_entity_poly.pdbx_strand_id
1 'polypeptide(L)'
;MAVNKKNEFPDAEAEAAGFAKLLSHPARIAILQALAARQTCICGELVEVLPLSQSTVSQHLKELREGGLISGQTEGVKSCYCIN
;
A
#
# COMPACT_ATOMS: atom_id res chain seq x y z
N MET A 1 -2.55 -24.57 -24.21
CA MET A 1 -2.10 -23.20 -23.93
C MET A 1 -2.98 -22.64 -22.81
N ALA A 2 -2.40 -22.12 -21.73
CA ALA A 2 -3.19 -21.56 -20.64
C ALA A 2 -3.77 -20.20 -21.07
N VAL A 3 -5.09 -20.12 -21.23
CA VAL A 3 -5.77 -18.87 -21.51
C VAL A 3 -5.89 -18.11 -20.19
N ASN A 4 -5.34 -16.90 -20.12
CA ASN A 4 -5.49 -16.02 -18.96
C ASN A 4 -6.89 -15.41 -18.98
N LYS A 5 -7.82 -16.05 -18.28
CA LYS A 5 -9.24 -15.65 -18.22
C LYS A 5 -9.51 -14.42 -17.35
N LYS A 6 -8.47 -13.72 -16.86
CA LYS A 6 -8.68 -12.54 -16.00
C LYS A 6 -9.51 -11.44 -16.65
N ASN A 7 -9.50 -11.36 -17.98
CA ASN A 7 -10.27 -10.37 -18.74
C ASN A 7 -11.71 -10.81 -19.06
N GLU A 8 -12.13 -11.99 -18.59
CA GLU A 8 -13.50 -12.49 -18.78
C GLU A 8 -14.43 -12.09 -17.61
N PHE A 9 -13.86 -11.54 -16.53
CA PHE A 9 -14.63 -11.02 -15.40
C PHE A 9 -15.05 -9.58 -15.67
N PRO A 10 -16.21 -9.12 -15.16
CA PRO A 10 -16.59 -7.73 -15.29
C PRO A 10 -15.61 -6.80 -14.56
N ASP A 11 -15.56 -5.55 -15.00
CA ASP A 11 -14.56 -4.57 -14.57
C ASP A 11 -14.58 -4.33 -13.04
N ALA A 12 -15.77 -4.37 -12.43
CA ALA A 12 -15.94 -4.18 -11.00
C ALA A 12 -15.25 -5.29 -10.17
N GLU A 13 -15.38 -6.55 -10.58
CA GLU A 13 -14.73 -7.68 -9.93
C GLU A 13 -13.21 -7.64 -10.15
N ALA A 14 -12.76 -7.23 -11.33
CA ALA A 14 -11.35 -7.06 -11.63
C ALA A 14 -10.72 -5.94 -10.77
N GLU A 15 -11.42 -4.82 -10.59
CA GLU A 15 -11.00 -3.71 -9.72
C GLU A 15 -10.96 -4.14 -8.24
N ALA A 16 -12.03 -4.78 -7.75
CA ALA A 16 -12.09 -5.29 -6.40
C ALA A 16 -10.97 -6.32 -6.12
N ALA A 17 -10.68 -7.20 -7.07
CA ALA A 17 -9.56 -8.13 -6.98
C ALA A 17 -8.21 -7.42 -6.95
N GLY A 18 -8.07 -6.29 -7.66
CA GLY A 18 -6.91 -5.40 -7.60
C GLY A 18 -6.68 -4.86 -6.19
N PHE A 19 -7.72 -4.28 -5.57
CA PHE A 19 -7.67 -3.81 -4.19
C PHE A 19 -7.38 -4.95 -3.20
N ALA A 20 -8.07 -6.08 -3.33
CA ALA A 20 -7.86 -7.24 -2.47
C ALA A 20 -6.41 -7.75 -2.56
N LYS A 21 -5.80 -7.72 -3.76
CA LYS A 21 -4.40 -8.08 -3.95
C LYS A 21 -3.44 -7.13 -3.24
N LEU A 22 -3.77 -5.84 -3.10
CA LEU A 22 -2.99 -4.91 -2.28
C LEU A 22 -3.14 -5.23 -0.79
N LEU A 23 -4.32 -5.63 -0.34
CA LEU A 23 -4.57 -5.95 1.06
C LEU A 23 -4.00 -7.31 1.50
N SER A 24 -3.75 -8.24 0.57
CA SER A 24 -3.40 -9.64 0.90
C SER A 24 -2.04 -9.87 1.58
N HIS A 25 -1.19 -8.85 1.73
CA HIS A 25 0.13 -9.00 2.35
C HIS A 25 0.14 -8.41 3.77
N PRO A 26 0.61 -9.15 4.80
CA PRO A 26 0.52 -8.72 6.19
C PRO A 26 1.23 -7.40 6.47
N ALA A 27 2.37 -7.16 5.84
CA ALA A 27 3.09 -5.88 5.98
C ALA A 27 2.25 -4.67 5.52
N ARG A 28 1.47 -4.83 4.44
CA ARG A 28 0.62 -3.76 3.90
C ARG A 28 -0.58 -3.50 4.82
N ILE A 29 -1.14 -4.54 5.43
CA ILE A 29 -2.15 -4.39 6.49
C ILE A 29 -1.58 -3.64 7.70
N ALA A 30 -0.40 -4.01 8.17
CA ALA A 30 0.25 -3.34 9.31
C ALA A 30 0.55 -1.86 9.02
N ILE A 31 1.01 -1.53 7.81
CA ILE A 31 1.17 -0.15 7.34
C ILE A 31 -0.15 0.62 7.43
N LEU A 32 -1.23 0.08 6.86
CA LEU A 32 -2.53 0.74 6.85
C LEU A 32 -3.07 0.92 8.27
N GLN A 33 -2.91 -0.07 9.15
CA GLN A 33 -3.30 0.05 10.56
C GLN A 33 -2.52 1.15 11.28
N ALA A 34 -1.21 1.25 11.06
CA ALA A 34 -0.37 2.28 11.65
C ALA A 34 -0.80 3.69 11.18
N LEU A 35 -1.05 3.85 9.88
CA LEU A 35 -1.54 5.11 9.29
C LEU A 35 -2.93 5.47 9.83
N ALA A 36 -3.85 4.50 9.88
CA ALA A 36 -5.22 4.71 10.38
C ALA A 36 -5.24 5.12 11.86
N ALA A 37 -4.34 4.56 12.68
CA ALA A 37 -4.25 4.88 14.10
C ALA A 37 -3.83 6.33 14.39
N ARG A 38 -3.03 6.96 13.52
CA ARG A 38 -2.52 8.31 13.75
C ARG A 38 -3.43 9.43 13.23
N GLN A 39 -4.47 9.13 12.41
CA GLN A 39 -5.38 10.10 11.77
C GLN A 39 -4.68 11.23 10.97
N THR A 40 -3.36 11.21 10.88
CA THR A 40 -2.50 12.18 10.21
C THR A 40 -1.44 11.44 9.40
N CYS A 41 -0.74 12.17 8.54
CA CYS A 41 0.33 11.60 7.74
C CYS A 41 1.54 11.22 8.62
N ILE A 42 2.12 10.05 8.38
CA ILE A 42 3.33 9.57 9.07
C ILE A 42 4.56 9.86 8.20
N CYS A 43 5.53 10.59 8.75
CA CYS A 43 6.74 11.00 8.05
C CYS A 43 7.99 10.28 8.59
N GLY A 44 8.62 9.44 7.78
CA GLY A 44 9.90 8.78 8.10
C GLY A 44 9.87 7.69 9.20
N GLU A 45 8.84 7.65 10.05
CA GLU A 45 8.75 6.73 11.20
C GLU A 45 8.24 5.33 10.82
N LEU A 46 7.69 5.15 9.60
CA LEU A 46 7.00 3.90 9.26
C LEU A 46 7.92 2.66 9.20
N VAL A 47 9.21 2.89 8.96
CA VAL A 47 10.23 1.84 8.95
C VAL A 47 10.53 1.35 10.36
N GLU A 48 10.36 2.20 11.38
CA GLU A 48 10.68 1.87 12.77
C GLU A 48 9.59 1.03 13.45
N VAL A 49 8.34 1.11 12.96
CA VAL A 49 7.20 0.35 13.50
C VAL A 49 7.02 -1.04 12.90
N LEU A 50 7.75 -1.38 11.85
CA LEU A 50 7.64 -2.65 11.15
C LEU A 50 8.91 -3.49 11.30
N PRO A 51 8.82 -4.82 11.47
CA PRO A 51 9.99 -5.69 11.56
C PRO A 51 10.57 -5.99 10.17
N LEU A 52 10.79 -4.96 9.34
CA LEU A 52 11.19 -5.07 7.94
C LEU A 52 12.29 -4.06 7.62
N SER A 53 13.07 -4.35 6.58
CA SER A 53 14.07 -3.41 6.08
C SER A 53 13.43 -2.18 5.45
N GLN A 54 14.16 -1.07 5.43
CA GLN A 54 13.75 0.18 4.79
C GLN A 54 13.34 -0.05 3.32
N SER A 55 14.09 -0.85 2.56
CA SER A 55 13.83 -1.11 1.15
C SER A 55 12.53 -1.90 0.94
N THR A 56 12.26 -2.90 1.78
CA THR A 56 11.01 -3.67 1.73
C THR A 56 9.81 -2.82 2.11
N VAL A 57 9.93 -1.96 3.14
CA VAL A 57 8.86 -1.02 3.52
C VAL A 57 8.58 -0.03 2.39
N SER A 58 9.63 0.53 1.75
CA SER A 58 9.47 1.41 0.58
C SER A 58 8.77 0.73 -0.59
N GLN A 59 9.06 -0.55 -0.86
CA GLN A 59 8.37 -1.29 -1.91
C GLN A 59 6.86 -1.44 -1.60
N HIS A 60 6.51 -1.82 -0.37
CA HIS A 60 5.10 -1.92 0.03
C HIS A 60 4.37 -0.58 -0.05
N LEU A 61 5.01 0.51 0.37
CA LEU A 61 4.45 1.87 0.27
C LEU A 61 4.24 2.30 -1.19
N LYS A 62 5.19 1.97 -2.07
CA LYS A 62 5.05 2.23 -3.50
C LYS A 62 3.83 1.51 -4.07
N GLU A 63 3.68 0.21 -3.79
CA GLU A 63 2.55 -0.58 -4.28
C GLU A 63 1.20 -0.07 -3.74
N LEU A 64 1.13 0.27 -2.46
CA LEU A 64 -0.07 0.85 -1.85
C LEU A 64 -0.44 2.22 -2.47
N ARG A 65 0.56 3.05 -2.77
CA ARG A 65 0.37 4.36 -3.40
C ARG A 65 -0.09 4.23 -4.84
N GLU A 66 0.56 3.37 -5.62
CA GLU A 66 0.18 3.09 -7.02
C GLU A 66 -1.23 2.49 -7.11
N GLY A 67 -1.61 1.71 -6.10
CA GLY A 67 -2.95 1.17 -5.93
C GLY A 67 -3.99 2.12 -5.34
N GLY A 68 -3.62 3.38 -5.05
CA GLY A 68 -4.55 4.41 -4.58
C GLY A 68 -5.06 4.26 -3.14
N LEU A 69 -4.50 3.36 -2.34
CA LEU A 69 -4.90 3.20 -0.92
C LEU A 69 -4.28 4.25 0.01
N ILE A 70 -3.13 4.81 -0.40
CA ILE A 70 -2.43 5.86 0.34
C ILE A 70 -1.96 6.96 -0.59
N SER A 71 -1.79 8.15 -0.04
CA SER A 71 -1.06 9.27 -0.64
C SER A 71 0.31 9.38 0.01
N GLY A 72 1.27 9.94 -0.71
CA GLY A 72 2.58 10.23 -0.14
C GLY A 72 3.24 11.44 -0.79
N GLN A 73 3.79 12.32 0.03
CA GLN A 73 4.59 13.48 -0.39
C GLN A 73 6.01 13.37 0.17
N THR A 74 6.99 13.81 -0.61
CA THR A 74 8.36 13.95 -0.13
C THR A 74 8.58 15.39 0.29
N GLU A 75 8.71 15.62 1.59
CA GLU A 75 9.08 16.91 2.16
C GLU A 75 10.56 16.89 2.55
N GLY A 76 11.40 17.45 1.68
CA GLY A 76 12.85 17.44 1.86
C GLY A 76 13.42 16.03 1.89
N VAL A 77 14.01 15.62 3.02
CA VAL A 77 14.60 14.28 3.21
C VAL A 77 13.59 13.24 3.72
N LYS A 78 12.39 13.66 4.12
CA LYS A 78 11.38 12.77 4.71
C LYS A 78 10.25 12.51 3.71
N SER A 79 9.84 11.25 3.60
CA SER A 79 8.59 10.89 2.93
C SER A 79 7.48 10.78 3.97
N CYS A 80 6.36 11.44 3.71
CA CYS A 80 5.14 11.43 4.50
C CYS A 80 4.06 10.64 3.76
N TYR A 81 3.32 9.78 4.47
CA TYR A 81 2.25 8.97 3.89
C TYR A 81 0.96 9.09 4.70
N CYS A 82 -0.18 9.07 4.02
CA CYS A 82 -1.52 9.19 4.61
C CYS A 82 -2.48 8.22 3.91
N ILE A 83 -3.50 7.72 4.61
CA ILE A 83 -4.61 6.99 3.96
C ILE A 83 -5.48 7.97 3.19
N ASN A 84 -5.96 7.55 2.01
CA ASN A 84 -6.89 8.33 1.19
C ASN A 84 -8.33 8.27 1.70
#